data_AF-A0A6P6JPB7-F1
#
_entry.id   AF-A0A6P6JPB7-F1
#
_cell.length_a   1.000
_cell.length_b   1.000
_cell.length_c   1.000
_cell.angle_alpha   90.00
_cell.angle_beta   90.00
_cell.angle_gamma   90.00
#
_symmetry.space_group_name_H-M   'P 1'
#
loop_
_entity.id
_entity.type
_entity.pdbx_description
1 polymer ?
#
loop_
_entity_poly.entity_id
_entity_poly.type
_entity_poly.pdbx_seq_one_letter_code
_entity_poly.pdbx_strand_id
1 'polypeptide(L)'
;MLNDPEVKKALESEKMNGWRTPEVNSEAMQTSEPWVFVGGDIAGLANTTVESVNDGKQASWHIHKYIQPLHGNTVSTTPKLPLFHCAIDTVDISLEMCGIKFPNPFGLASAPPTTSTAMIHRAFEQGWGFALTKTFGLDKIIIASIMCGHNQADWTELAKMAEGHEI
;
A
#
# COMPACT_ATOMS: atom_id res chain seq x y z
N MET A 1 -14.29 -11.87 -33.79
CA MET A 1 -13.90 -12.81 -32.73
C MET A 1 -15.07 -13.70 -32.26
N LEU A 2 -16.33 -13.24 -32.22
CA LEU A 2 -17.48 -14.07 -31.81
C LEU A 2 -18.37 -14.47 -33.01
N ASN A 3 -17.88 -15.33 -33.91
CA ASN A 3 -18.67 -15.78 -35.07
C ASN A 3 -19.24 -17.19 -34.92
N ASP A 4 -18.73 -17.96 -33.96
CA ASP A 4 -19.21 -19.31 -33.67
C ASP A 4 -20.66 -19.29 -33.15
N PRO A 5 -21.59 -20.04 -33.77
CA PRO A 5 -22.99 -20.11 -33.34
C PRO A 5 -23.18 -20.59 -31.90
N GLU A 6 -22.34 -21.52 -31.42
CA GLU A 6 -22.46 -22.07 -30.07
C GLU A 6 -22.05 -21.03 -29.03
N VAL A 7 -20.98 -20.28 -29.30
CA VAL A 7 -20.51 -19.21 -28.42
C VAL A 7 -21.53 -18.07 -28.33
N LYS A 8 -22.17 -17.71 -29.45
CA LYS A 8 -23.25 -16.70 -29.44
C LYS A 8 -24.44 -17.13 -28.61
N LYS A 9 -24.84 -18.40 -28.74
CA LYS A 9 -25.93 -18.98 -27.95
C LYS A 9 -25.59 -18.96 -26.46
N ALA A 10 -24.33 -19.24 -26.09
CA ALA A 10 -23.90 -19.19 -24.70
C ALA A 10 -23.95 -17.77 -24.08
N LEU A 11 -23.87 -16.73 -24.90
CA LEU A 11 -23.90 -15.32 -24.50
C LEU A 11 -25.23 -14.63 -24.85
N GLU A 12 -26.30 -15.40 -25.10
CA GLU A 12 -27.57 -14.86 -25.61
C GLU A 12 -28.29 -13.91 -24.64
N SER A 13 -28.01 -14.03 -23.33
CA SER A 13 -28.52 -13.11 -22.31
C SER A 13 -27.85 -11.74 -22.35
N GLU A 14 -26.65 -11.65 -22.91
CA GLU A 14 -25.86 -10.43 -22.85
C GLU A 14 -26.18 -9.45 -23.97
N LYS A 15 -26.27 -8.17 -23.61
CA LYS A 15 -26.35 -7.09 -24.58
C LYS A 15 -25.02 -6.96 -25.32
N MET A 16 -25.10 -6.88 -26.65
CA MET A 16 -23.97 -6.67 -27.54
C MET A 16 -23.97 -5.25 -28.07
N ASN A 17 -22.79 -4.65 -28.19
CA ASN A 17 -22.63 -3.32 -28.80
C ASN A 17 -22.55 -3.40 -30.34
N GLY A 18 -22.41 -2.24 -30.99
CA GLY A 18 -22.33 -2.13 -32.46
C GLY A 18 -21.13 -2.86 -33.10
N TRP A 19 -20.11 -3.20 -32.31
CA TRP A 19 -18.93 -3.96 -32.72
C TRP A 19 -19.10 -5.47 -32.54
N ARG A 20 -20.27 -5.93 -32.09
CA ARG A 20 -20.59 -7.33 -31.76
C ARG A 20 -19.70 -7.90 -30.64
N THR A 21 -19.29 -7.05 -29.70
CA THR A 21 -18.72 -7.46 -28.42
C THR A 21 -19.72 -7.20 -27.30
N PRO A 22 -19.61 -7.88 -26.14
CA PRO A 22 -20.46 -7.60 -25.00
C PRO A 22 -20.38 -6.12 -24.60
N GLU A 23 -21.53 -5.52 -24.33
CA GLU A 23 -21.59 -4.19 -23.73
C GLU A 23 -21.12 -4.27 -22.28
N VAL A 24 -20.10 -3.48 -21.94
CA VAL A 24 -19.47 -3.49 -20.61
C VAL A 24 -19.40 -2.09 -20.04
N ASN A 25 -19.65 -1.97 -18.74
CA ASN A 25 -19.30 -0.79 -17.97
C ASN A 25 -17.78 -0.69 -17.88
N SER A 26 -17.20 0.40 -18.39
CA SER A 26 -15.74 0.57 -18.48
C SER A 26 -15.03 0.77 -17.14
N GLU A 27 -15.76 1.03 -16.06
CA GLU A 27 -15.20 1.12 -14.70
C GLU A 27 -15.30 -0.25 -14.00
N ALA A 28 -16.49 -0.86 -14.01
CA ALA A 28 -16.76 -2.08 -13.27
C ALA A 28 -16.44 -3.39 -14.02
N MET A 29 -16.24 -3.31 -15.34
CA MET A 29 -16.17 -4.46 -16.25
C MET A 29 -17.42 -5.35 -16.23
N GLN A 30 -18.54 -4.79 -15.77
CA GLN A 30 -19.82 -5.49 -15.62
C GLN A 30 -20.66 -5.37 -16.89
N THR A 31 -21.35 -6.45 -17.25
CA THR A 31 -22.23 -6.50 -18.42
C THR A 31 -23.66 -6.08 -18.08
N SER A 32 -24.61 -6.36 -18.97
CA SER A 32 -26.05 -6.22 -18.71
C SER A 32 -26.53 -7.07 -17.53
N GLU A 33 -25.96 -8.25 -17.35
CA GLU A 33 -26.29 -9.13 -16.24
C GLU A 33 -25.44 -8.79 -15.00
N PRO A 34 -26.05 -8.55 -13.82
CA PRO A 34 -25.31 -8.12 -12.64
C PRO A 34 -24.23 -9.09 -12.16
N TRP A 35 -24.34 -10.36 -12.54
CA TRP A 35 -23.44 -11.44 -12.14
C TRP A 35 -22.41 -11.81 -13.22
N VAL A 36 -22.42 -11.12 -14.37
CA VAL A 36 -21.52 -11.39 -15.50
C VAL A 36 -20.59 -10.20 -15.74
N PHE A 37 -19.29 -10.50 -15.85
CA PHE A 37 -18.21 -9.54 -16.02
C PHE A 37 -17.31 -9.96 -17.19
N VAL A 38 -16.83 -8.99 -17.97
CA VAL A 38 -16.08 -9.24 -19.20
C VAL A 38 -14.92 -8.25 -19.31
N GLY A 39 -13.74 -8.75 -19.68
CA GLY A 39 -12.51 -7.96 -19.83
C GLY A 39 -11.56 -8.55 -20.86
N GLY A 40 -10.55 -7.78 -21.27
CA GLY A 40 -9.57 -8.15 -22.29
C GLY A 40 -10.10 -8.04 -23.72
N ASP A 41 -9.47 -8.75 -24.65
CA ASP A 41 -9.75 -8.62 -26.09
C ASP A 41 -11.24 -8.80 -26.44
N ILE A 42 -11.96 -9.65 -25.69
CA ILE A 42 -13.39 -9.89 -25.88
C ILE A 42 -14.27 -8.68 -25.52
N ALA A 43 -13.83 -7.83 -24.60
CA ALA A 43 -14.53 -6.57 -24.29
C ALA A 43 -14.39 -5.55 -25.45
N GLY A 44 -13.40 -5.73 -26.33
CA GLY A 44 -13.12 -4.81 -27.44
C GLY A 44 -12.52 -3.47 -26.99
N LEU A 45 -11.98 -3.42 -25.76
CA LEU A 45 -11.33 -2.22 -25.19
C LEU A 45 -9.80 -2.35 -25.18
N ALA A 46 -9.28 -3.53 -24.82
CA ALA A 46 -7.85 -3.80 -24.73
C ALA A 46 -7.24 -4.13 -26.10
N ASN A 47 -6.03 -3.61 -26.34
CA ASN A 47 -5.19 -3.92 -27.51
C ASN A 47 -3.85 -4.52 -27.10
N THR A 48 -3.58 -4.60 -25.79
CA THR A 48 -2.33 -5.07 -25.22
C THR A 48 -2.59 -6.01 -24.06
N THR A 49 -1.64 -6.92 -23.82
CA THR A 49 -1.70 -7.85 -22.69
C THR A 49 -1.84 -7.14 -21.34
N VAL A 50 -1.20 -5.98 -21.17
CA VAL A 50 -1.27 -5.23 -19.90
C VAL A 50 -2.65 -4.60 -19.68
N GLU A 51 -3.34 -4.18 -20.74
CA GLU A 51 -4.72 -3.70 -20.66
C GLU A 51 -5.66 -4.86 -20.31
N SER A 52 -5.52 -6.01 -20.95
CA SER A 52 -6.34 -7.20 -20.65
C SER A 52 -6.13 -7.69 -19.21
N VAL A 53 -4.90 -7.61 -18.69
CA VAL A 53 -4.60 -7.88 -17.27
C VAL A 53 -5.24 -6.85 -16.35
N ASN A 54 -5.22 -5.57 -16.72
CA ASN A 54 -5.87 -4.51 -15.96
C ASN A 54 -7.40 -4.69 -15.92
N ASP A 55 -8.04 -5.09 -17.02
CA ASP A 55 -9.48 -5.37 -17.05
C ASP A 55 -9.84 -6.48 -16.07
N GLY A 56 -9.06 -7.58 -16.04
CA GLY A 56 -9.23 -8.65 -15.06
C GLY A 56 -9.06 -8.15 -13.62
N LYS A 57 -8.07 -7.28 -13.38
CA LYS A 57 -7.85 -6.65 -12.07
C LYS A 57 -9.06 -5.79 -11.65
N GLN A 58 -9.60 -4.96 -12.55
CA GLN A 58 -10.80 -4.16 -12.26
C GLN A 58 -12.00 -5.06 -11.99
N ALA A 59 -12.28 -6.00 -12.88
CA ALA A 59 -13.39 -6.96 -12.74
C ALA A 59 -13.33 -7.69 -11.38
N SER A 60 -12.15 -8.12 -10.93
CA SER A 60 -12.00 -8.85 -9.66
C SER A 60 -12.54 -8.08 -8.44
N TRP A 61 -12.34 -6.76 -8.40
CA TRP A 61 -12.84 -5.93 -7.31
C TRP A 61 -14.37 -5.81 -7.35
N HIS A 62 -14.95 -5.67 -8.53
CA HIS A 62 -16.40 -5.53 -8.70
C HIS A 62 -17.14 -6.86 -8.54
N ILE A 63 -16.53 -7.97 -8.95
CA ILE A 63 -16.99 -9.33 -8.63
C ILE A 63 -17.01 -9.51 -7.11
N HIS A 64 -15.93 -9.12 -6.41
CA HIS A 64 -15.87 -9.15 -4.95
C HIS A 64 -16.99 -8.30 -4.33
N LYS A 65 -17.18 -7.06 -4.79
CA LYS A 65 -18.24 -6.15 -4.33
C LYS A 65 -19.65 -6.66 -4.64
N TYR A 66 -19.84 -7.41 -5.71
CA TYR A 66 -21.11 -8.03 -6.08
C TYR A 66 -21.43 -9.25 -5.20
N ILE A 67 -20.46 -10.15 -5.00
CA ILE A 67 -20.67 -11.41 -4.27
C ILE A 67 -20.86 -11.18 -2.77
N GLN A 68 -20.08 -10.30 -2.14
CA GLN A 68 -20.04 -10.16 -0.68
C GLN A 68 -21.41 -9.82 -0.05
N PRO A 69 -22.19 -8.85 -0.57
CA PRO A 69 -23.53 -8.56 -0.05
C PRO A 69 -24.52 -9.73 -0.17
N LEU A 70 -24.37 -10.60 -1.17
CA LEU A 70 -25.21 -11.80 -1.31
C LEU A 70 -25.02 -12.79 -0.14
N HIS A 71 -23.88 -12.69 0.56
CA HIS A 71 -23.55 -13.47 1.75
C HIS A 71 -23.64 -12.66 3.05
N GLY A 72 -24.30 -11.49 3.03
CA GLY A 72 -24.49 -10.65 4.21
C GLY A 72 -23.25 -9.86 4.65
N ASN A 73 -22.22 -9.78 3.81
CA ASN A 73 -21.00 -9.03 4.10
C ASN A 73 -21.02 -7.64 3.45
N THR A 74 -20.44 -6.66 4.15
CA THR A 74 -20.23 -5.31 3.62
C THR A 74 -18.80 -5.13 3.12
N VAL A 75 -18.63 -4.49 1.97
CA VAL A 75 -17.32 -4.19 1.38
C VAL A 75 -17.05 -2.69 1.44
N SER A 76 -15.78 -2.32 1.65
CA SER A 76 -15.28 -0.94 1.56
C SER A 76 -15.70 -0.28 0.23
N THR A 77 -16.00 1.00 0.25
CA THR A 77 -16.25 1.78 -0.97
C THR A 77 -14.97 1.99 -1.77
N THR A 78 -13.83 2.15 -1.09
CA THR A 78 -12.51 2.25 -1.69
C THR A 78 -11.94 0.87 -2.01
N PRO A 79 -11.47 0.62 -3.25
CA PRO A 79 -10.79 -0.61 -3.64
C PRO A 79 -9.57 -0.94 -2.78
N LYS A 80 -9.51 -2.18 -2.28
CA LYS A 80 -8.41 -2.72 -1.47
C LYS A 80 -7.96 -4.08 -2.00
N LEU A 81 -7.44 -4.10 -3.22
CA LEU A 81 -6.87 -5.32 -3.80
C LEU A 81 -5.60 -5.71 -3.02
N PRO A 82 -5.41 -7.01 -2.73
CA PRO A 82 -4.22 -7.46 -2.01
C PRO A 82 -2.96 -7.23 -2.85
N LEU A 83 -1.84 -7.08 -2.16
CA LEU A 83 -0.52 -7.11 -2.78
C LEU A 83 -0.13 -8.56 -3.10
N PHE A 84 0.91 -8.71 -3.91
CA PHE A 84 1.55 -10.01 -4.10
C PHE A 84 2.40 -10.33 -2.88
N HIS A 85 2.29 -11.57 -2.39
CA HIS A 85 3.06 -12.07 -1.25
C HIS A 85 3.76 -13.38 -1.59
N CYS A 86 4.92 -13.60 -0.99
CA CYS A 86 5.71 -14.83 -1.09
C CYS A 86 6.37 -15.18 0.26
N ALA A 87 7.01 -16.36 0.33
CA ALA A 87 7.66 -16.81 1.56
C ALA A 87 8.73 -15.84 2.09
N ILE A 88 9.35 -15.04 1.22
CA ILE A 88 10.35 -14.04 1.60
C ILE A 88 9.75 -12.96 2.51
N ASP A 89 8.47 -12.61 2.34
CA ASP A 89 7.81 -11.58 3.16
C ASP A 89 7.62 -12.03 4.62
N THR A 90 7.80 -13.33 4.91
CA THR A 90 7.70 -13.88 6.27
C THR A 90 9.03 -13.94 7.01
N VAL A 91 10.14 -13.52 6.37
CA VAL A 91 11.46 -13.48 6.99
C VAL A 91 11.48 -12.39 8.07
N ASP A 92 11.81 -12.79 9.30
CA ASP A 92 12.01 -11.86 10.41
C ASP A 92 13.32 -11.10 10.23
N ILE A 93 13.23 -9.77 10.18
CA ILE A 93 14.36 -8.84 10.06
C ILE A 93 14.53 -7.98 11.31
N SER A 94 13.84 -8.31 12.41
CA SER A 94 13.97 -7.61 13.68
C SER A 94 15.31 -7.90 14.36
N LEU A 95 15.73 -7.01 15.25
CA LEU A 95 16.96 -7.19 16.05
C LEU A 95 16.87 -6.51 17.41
N GLU A 96 17.76 -6.90 18.31
CA GLU A 96 17.97 -6.24 19.59
C GLU A 96 19.42 -5.75 19.69
N MET A 97 19.61 -4.47 20.01
CA MET A 97 20.92 -3.86 20.17
C MET A 97 20.91 -2.95 21.40
N CYS A 98 21.90 -3.12 22.28
CA CYS A 98 22.00 -2.35 23.53
C CYS A 98 20.73 -2.43 24.41
N GLY A 99 20.01 -3.56 24.38
CA GLY A 99 18.75 -3.75 25.11
C GLY A 99 17.52 -3.09 24.47
N ILE A 100 17.67 -2.46 23.29
CA ILE A 100 16.59 -1.85 22.53
C ILE A 100 16.22 -2.77 21.37
N LYS A 101 14.92 -3.06 21.22
CA LYS A 101 14.38 -3.85 20.12
C LYS A 101 14.00 -2.96 18.94
N PHE A 102 14.39 -3.36 17.74
CA PHE A 102 14.09 -2.69 16.49
C PHE A 102 13.31 -3.64 15.57
N PRO A 103 12.23 -3.17 14.91
CA PRO A 103 11.44 -4.00 14.00
C PRO A 103 12.19 -4.34 12.70
N ASN A 104 13.21 -3.55 12.34
CA ASN A 104 14.13 -3.77 11.24
C ASN A 104 15.43 -2.97 11.45
N PRO A 105 16.55 -3.30 10.77
CA PRO A 105 17.84 -2.64 10.98
C PRO A 105 18.00 -1.28 10.29
N PHE A 106 16.96 -0.76 9.65
CA PHE A 106 17.08 0.43 8.82
C PHE A 106 16.56 1.65 9.55
N GLY A 107 17.40 2.69 9.66
CA GLY A 107 17.04 3.92 10.33
C GLY A 107 17.58 5.18 9.67
N LEU A 108 16.95 6.31 9.99
CA LEU A 108 17.40 7.61 9.50
C LEU A 108 18.52 8.17 10.38
N ALA A 109 19.64 8.52 9.76
CA ALA A 109 20.75 9.21 10.42
C ALA A 109 20.42 10.68 10.75
N SER A 110 21.19 11.29 11.67
CA SER A 110 21.13 12.73 11.98
C SER A 110 21.62 13.56 10.79
N ALA A 111 20.70 13.86 9.87
CA ALA A 111 21.01 14.34 8.53
C ALA A 111 19.83 15.19 8.01
N PRO A 112 19.93 15.81 6.81
CA PRO A 112 18.82 16.57 6.24
C PRO A 112 17.46 15.83 6.25
N PRO A 113 17.37 14.50 6.08
CA PRO A 113 16.12 13.73 6.20
C PRO A 113 15.44 13.78 7.58
N THR A 114 16.11 14.24 8.64
CA THR A 114 15.57 14.30 10.01
C THR A 114 15.51 15.71 10.57
N THR A 115 15.51 16.72 9.69
CA THR A 115 15.48 18.16 10.06
C THR A 115 14.22 18.55 10.84
N SER A 116 13.08 17.92 10.56
CA SER A 116 11.83 18.18 11.30
C SER A 116 11.17 16.88 11.76
N THR A 117 10.44 16.97 12.87
CA THR A 117 9.67 15.85 13.42
C THR A 117 8.62 15.33 12.44
N ALA A 118 8.04 16.21 11.61
CA ALA A 118 7.12 15.81 10.55
C ALA A 118 7.79 14.94 9.45
N MET A 119 9.09 15.08 9.22
CA MET A 119 9.83 14.18 8.32
C MET A 119 10.05 12.82 8.96
N ILE A 120 10.45 12.80 10.23
CA ILE A 120 10.63 11.57 11.01
C ILE A 120 9.30 10.81 11.14
N HIS A 121 8.19 11.52 11.40
CA HIS A 121 6.85 10.93 11.46
C HIS A 121 6.50 10.20 10.17
N ARG A 122 6.67 10.86 9.01
CA ARG A 122 6.44 10.23 7.71
C ARG A 122 7.38 9.05 7.45
N ALA A 123 8.61 9.09 7.95
CA ALA A 123 9.52 7.95 7.84
C ALA A 123 8.99 6.73 8.62
N PHE A 124 8.47 6.94 9.83
CA PHE A 124 7.82 5.86 10.57
C PHE A 124 6.55 5.35 9.88
N GLU A 125 5.73 6.23 9.28
CA GLU A 125 4.58 5.81 8.46
C GLU A 125 4.99 4.95 7.23
N GLN A 126 6.21 5.14 6.71
CA GLN A 126 6.79 4.33 5.64
C GLN A 126 7.52 3.07 6.14
N GLY A 127 7.54 2.80 7.45
CA GLY A 127 8.09 1.58 8.04
C GLY A 127 9.57 1.61 8.41
N TRP A 128 10.21 2.78 8.49
CA TRP A 128 11.59 2.90 9.02
C TRP A 128 11.66 2.41 10.47
N GLY A 129 12.68 1.62 10.82
CA GLY A 129 12.77 0.98 12.14
C GLY A 129 13.22 1.92 13.26
N PHE A 130 14.00 2.95 12.95
CA PHE A 130 14.40 4.00 13.89
C PHE A 130 14.78 5.30 13.17
N ALA A 131 14.95 6.39 13.92
CA ALA A 131 15.44 7.65 13.39
C ALA A 131 16.21 8.41 14.46
N LEU A 132 17.22 9.17 14.03
CA LEU A 132 17.94 10.13 14.87
C LEU A 132 17.41 11.52 14.60
N THR A 133 17.12 12.27 15.66
CA THR A 133 16.83 13.69 15.49
C THR A 133 18.04 14.41 14.91
N LYS A 134 17.81 15.43 14.07
CA LYS A 134 18.90 16.29 13.62
C LYS A 134 19.60 16.88 14.84
N THR A 135 20.92 16.98 14.82
CA THR A 135 21.68 17.58 15.92
C THR A 135 21.15 18.97 16.25
N PHE A 136 20.69 19.16 17.49
CA PHE A 136 20.26 20.45 18.02
C PHE A 136 20.82 20.67 19.43
N GLY A 137 20.95 21.94 19.83
CA GLY A 137 21.27 22.31 21.21
C GLY A 137 20.03 22.25 22.11
N LEU A 138 20.26 22.20 23.43
CA LEU A 138 19.28 22.17 24.53
C LEU A 138 17.81 22.46 24.15
N ASP A 139 17.05 21.41 23.78
CA ASP A 139 15.62 21.21 24.11
C ASP A 139 15.00 19.94 23.43
N LYS A 140 14.87 18.83 24.20
CA LYS A 140 13.86 17.72 24.15
C LYS A 140 13.94 16.58 23.10
N ILE A 141 14.14 15.29 23.47
CA ILE A 141 14.40 14.16 22.51
C ILE A 141 13.92 12.73 22.94
N ILE A 142 13.66 11.84 21.94
CA ILE A 142 13.46 10.36 22.03
C ILE A 142 14.75 9.54 21.77
N ILE A 143 15.55 9.85 20.72
CA ILE A 143 16.96 9.40 20.54
C ILE A 143 17.80 10.57 20.01
N ALA A 144 18.82 10.96 20.76
CA ALA A 144 19.49 12.24 20.64
C ALA A 144 20.89 12.16 20.05
N SER A 145 21.09 12.81 18.91
CA SER A 145 22.43 13.24 18.51
C SER A 145 22.73 14.58 19.19
N ILE A 146 23.36 14.54 20.37
CA ILE A 146 23.77 15.75 21.13
C ILE A 146 25.20 16.21 20.78
N MET A 147 25.46 17.52 20.87
CA MET A 147 26.79 18.12 20.68
C MET A 147 26.92 19.38 21.55
N CYS A 148 28.02 19.50 22.30
CA CYS A 148 28.45 20.74 22.95
C CYS A 148 29.98 20.89 22.91
N GLY A 149 30.50 22.00 23.45
CA GLY A 149 31.93 22.22 23.62
C GLY A 149 32.59 21.20 24.55
N HIS A 150 33.91 21.26 24.71
CA HIS A 150 34.67 20.36 25.60
C HIS A 150 34.50 20.79 27.08
N ASN A 151 33.27 20.71 27.59
CA ASN A 151 32.88 21.05 28.96
C ASN A 151 32.02 19.92 29.55
N GLN A 152 32.48 19.35 30.67
CA GLN A 152 31.81 18.22 31.33
C GLN A 152 30.40 18.57 31.84
N ALA A 153 30.18 19.79 32.31
CA ALA A 153 28.88 20.23 32.82
C ALA A 153 27.85 20.23 31.68
N ASP A 154 28.19 20.83 30.54
CA ASP A 154 27.33 20.91 29.35
C ASP A 154 26.97 19.52 28.82
N TRP A 155 27.95 18.59 28.75
CA TRP A 155 27.71 17.21 28.33
C TRP A 155 26.77 16.47 29.30
N THR A 156 26.94 16.69 30.61
CA THR A 156 26.13 16.05 31.65
C THR A 156 24.69 16.56 31.63
N GLU A 157 24.49 17.87 31.41
CA GLU A 157 23.18 18.49 31.30
C GLU A 157 22.43 18.01 30.04
N LEU A 158 23.09 18.03 28.89
CA LEU A 158 22.52 17.59 27.62
C LEU A 158 22.11 16.11 27.62
N ALA A 159 22.95 15.23 28.18
CA ALA A 159 22.63 13.81 28.28
C ALA A 159 21.40 13.57 29.16
N LYS A 160 21.32 14.23 30.33
CA LYS A 160 20.16 14.13 31.22
C LYS A 160 18.87 14.68 30.62
N MET A 161 18.95 15.77 29.86
CA MET A 161 17.78 16.32 29.17
C MET A 161 17.29 15.43 28.01
N ALA A 162 18.21 14.74 27.33
CA ALA A 162 17.86 13.74 26.33
C ALA A 162 17.26 12.46 26.94
N GLU A 163 17.67 12.09 28.15
CA GLU A 163 17.17 10.91 28.88
C GLU A 163 15.83 11.18 29.59
N GLY A 164 15.64 12.36 30.17
CA GLY A 164 14.51 12.71 31.05
C GLY A 164 13.19 13.05 30.35
N HIS A 165 13.08 12.84 29.04
CA HIS A 165 11.80 12.97 28.33
C HIS A 165 10.97 11.70 28.53
N GLU A 166 10.31 11.61 29.69
CA GLU A 166 9.16 10.74 29.88
C GLU A 166 8.10 11.06 28.81
N ILE A 167 7.52 9.99 28.26
CA ILE A 167 6.50 9.97 27.19
C ILE A 167 5.19 10.58 27.68
#